data_AF-A0A6B3NPN4-F1
#
_entry.id   AF-A0A6B3NPN4-F1
#
_cell.length_a   1.000
_cell.length_b   1.000
_cell.length_c   1.000
_cell.angle_alpha   90.00
_cell.angle_beta   90.00
_cell.angle_gamma   90.00
#
_symmetry.space_group_name_H-M   'P 1'
#
loop_
_entity.id
_entity.type
_entity.pdbx_description
1 polymer ?
#
loop_
_entity_poly.entity_id
_entity_poly.type
_entity_poly.pdbx_seq_one_letter_code
_entity_poly.pdbx_strand_id
1 'polypeptide(L)'
;MNIIEILKQDYEKFPADQTYSIYAKDVFFQDPLNQFCGLERYKQMISFINRWFGDPKLELHNIEYSGDTIQTIWTLSWTTPLPWKPRI
;
A
#
# COMPACT_ATOMS: atom_id res chain seq x y z
N MET A 1 -12.52 -15.59 -2.89
CA MET A 1 -12.48 -14.21 -2.37
C MET A 1 -12.30 -13.29 -3.55
N ASN A 2 -13.10 -12.23 -3.65
CA ASN A 2 -13.03 -11.24 -4.72
C ASN A 2 -11.78 -10.36 -4.51
N ILE A 3 -11.17 -9.84 -5.59
CA ILE A 3 -10.01 -8.93 -5.51
C ILE A 3 -10.28 -7.72 -4.60
N ILE A 4 -11.50 -7.19 -4.59
CA ILE A 4 -11.92 -6.08 -3.73
C ILE A 4 -11.88 -6.48 -2.25
N GLU A 5 -12.28 -7.71 -1.91
CA GLU A 5 -12.23 -8.22 -0.54
C GLU A 5 -10.79 -8.41 -0.07
N ILE A 6 -9.92 -8.92 -0.95
CA ILE A 6 -8.49 -9.04 -0.67
C ILE A 6 -7.88 -7.67 -0.40
N LEU A 7 -8.13 -6.69 -1.27
CA LEU A 7 -7.62 -5.33 -1.10
C LEU A 7 -8.12 -4.66 0.18
N LYS A 8 -9.39 -4.83 0.54
CA LYS A 8 -9.93 -4.32 1.82
C LYS A 8 -9.19 -4.92 3.02
N GLN A 9 -9.00 -6.23 3.03
CA GLN A 9 -8.27 -6.92 4.11
C GLN A 9 -6.79 -6.53 4.17
N ASP A 10 -6.14 -6.40 3.02
CA ASP A 10 -4.75 -5.94 2.90
C ASP A 10 -4.62 -4.52 3.45
N TYR A 11 -5.57 -3.63 3.15
CA TYR A 11 -5.57 -2.24 3.62
C TYR A 11 -5.80 -2.12 5.12
N GLU A 12 -6.65 -2.96 5.72
CA GLU A 12 -6.83 -3.02 7.19
C GLU A 12 -5.57 -3.44 7.93
N LYS A 13 -4.74 -4.29 7.30
CA LYS A 13 -3.49 -4.81 7.87
C LYS A 13 -2.27 -4.01 7.44
N PHE A 14 -2.44 -2.99 6.60
CA PHE A 14 -1.33 -2.29 5.96
C PHE A 14 -0.36 -1.73 7.01
N PRO A 15 0.96 -1.91 6.82
CA PRO A 15 1.67 -2.51 5.68
C PRO A 15 1.96 -4.02 5.83
N ALA A 16 1.46 -4.67 6.88
CA ALA A 16 1.72 -6.08 7.17
C ALA A 16 0.87 -7.03 6.31
N ASP A 17 1.36 -8.26 6.12
CA ASP A 17 0.64 -9.40 5.56
C ASP A 17 -0.13 -9.16 4.25
N GLN A 18 0.44 -8.34 3.36
CA GLN A 18 -0.14 -8.04 2.05
C GLN A 18 -0.21 -9.29 1.15
N THR A 19 -1.26 -9.40 0.36
CA THR A 19 -1.51 -10.55 -0.52
C THR A 19 -0.81 -10.37 -1.87
N TYR A 20 0.47 -10.72 -1.96
CA TYR A 20 1.27 -10.50 -3.18
C TYR A 20 0.84 -11.30 -4.42
N SER A 21 0.03 -12.35 -4.26
CA SER A 21 -0.42 -13.19 -5.38
C SER A 21 -1.42 -12.51 -6.31
N ILE A 22 -2.02 -11.38 -5.91
CA ILE A 22 -2.95 -10.62 -6.76
C ILE A 22 -2.23 -9.71 -7.77
N TYR A 23 -0.90 -9.57 -7.66
CA TYR A 23 -0.11 -8.69 -8.51
C TYR A 23 0.65 -9.48 -9.59
N ALA A 24 0.76 -8.89 -10.78
CA ALA A 24 1.61 -9.42 -11.84
C ALA A 24 3.10 -9.36 -11.45
N LYS A 25 3.92 -10.27 -11.98
CA LYS A 25 5.36 -10.31 -11.68
C LYS A 25 6.08 -9.03 -12.11
N ASP A 26 5.63 -8.44 -13.20
CA ASP A 26 6.09 -7.24 -13.86
C ASP A 26 5.23 -6.00 -13.56
N VAL A 27 4.51 -6.02 -12.42
CA VAL A 27 3.68 -4.89 -11.98
C VAL A 27 4.45 -3.57 -12.04
N PHE A 28 3.85 -2.58 -12.68
CA PHE A 28 4.37 -1.23 -12.74
C PHE A 28 3.76 -0.39 -11.61
N PHE A 29 4.61 0.27 -10.84
CA PHE A 29 4.23 1.16 -9.75
C PHE A 29 4.76 2.56 -10.01
N GLN A 30 3.92 3.56 -9.75
CA GLN A 30 4.27 4.96 -9.89
C GLN A 30 3.56 5.80 -8.82
N ASP A 31 4.34 6.62 -8.14
CA ASP A 31 3.89 7.68 -7.24
C ASP A 31 4.58 9.02 -7.64
N PRO A 32 4.24 10.16 -7.01
CA PRO A 32 4.85 11.45 -7.37
C PRO A 32 6.37 11.57 -7.17
N LEU A 33 6.98 10.70 -6.36
CA LEU A 33 8.39 10.70 -5.98
C LEU A 33 9.18 9.53 -6.60
N ASN A 34 8.51 8.45 -6.99
CA ASN A 34 9.14 7.19 -7.38
C ASN A 34 8.37 6.44 -8.49
N GLN A 35 9.10 5.70 -9.31
CA GLN A 35 8.51 4.76 -10.29
C GLN A 35 9.40 3.53 -10.45
N PHE A 36 8.80 2.35 -10.51
CA PHE A 36 9.53 1.10 -10.74
C PHE A 36 8.64 0.01 -11.32
N CYS A 37 9.27 -1.02 -11.88
CA CYS A 37 8.61 -2.22 -12.36
C CYS A 37 9.12 -3.44 -11.55
N GLY A 38 8.22 -4.36 -11.22
CA GLY A 38 8.53 -5.66 -10.63
C GLY A 38 7.98 -5.87 -9.23
N LEU A 39 7.38 -7.05 -9.00
CA LEU A 39 6.78 -7.44 -7.73
C LEU A 39 7.78 -7.47 -6.56
N GLU A 40 9.03 -7.87 -6.82
CA GLU A 40 10.06 -7.92 -5.78
C GLU A 40 10.44 -6.52 -5.29
N ARG A 41 10.45 -5.52 -6.17
CA ARG A 41 10.66 -4.11 -5.76
C ARG A 41 9.48 -3.59 -4.95
N TYR A 42 8.26 -3.97 -5.33
CA TYR A 42 7.06 -3.63 -4.58
C TYR A 42 7.12 -4.19 -3.14
N LYS A 43 7.48 -5.47 -2.98
CA LYS A 43 7.70 -6.10 -1.65
C LYS A 43 8.76 -5.36 -0.83
N GLN A 44 9.87 -4.96 -1.45
CA GLN A 44 10.92 -4.20 -0.77
C GLN A 44 10.44 -2.83 -0.29
N MET A 45 9.64 -2.13 -1.09
CA MET A 45 9.03 -0.86 -0.71
C MET A 45 8.08 -1.02 0.49
N ILE A 46 7.18 -2.01 0.45
CA ILE A 46 6.27 -2.30 1.57
C ILE A 46 7.06 -2.67 2.84
N SER A 47 8.10 -3.49 2.71
CA SER A 47 9.00 -3.85 3.82
C SER A 47 9.71 -2.64 4.41
N PHE A 48 10.12 -1.68 3.57
CA PHE A 48 10.68 -0.40 4.02
C PHE A 48 9.66 0.39 4.85
N ILE A 49 8.42 0.55 4.35
CA ILE A 49 7.35 1.23 5.09
C ILE A 49 7.12 0.56 6.45
N ASN A 50 6.97 -0.76 6.47
CA ASN A 50 6.76 -1.52 7.71
C ASN A 50 7.90 -1.35 8.73
N ARG A 51 9.15 -1.16 8.26
CA ARG A 51 10.30 -1.00 9.14
C ARG A 51 10.48 0.42 9.66
N TRP A 52 10.20 1.43 8.83
CA TRP A 52 10.59 2.81 9.12
C TRP A 52 9.44 3.71 9.54
N PHE A 53 8.20 3.39 9.17
CA PHE A 53 7.05 4.21 9.51
C PHE A 53 6.50 3.72 10.85
N GLY A 54 6.41 4.62 11.83
CA GLY A 54 5.79 4.34 13.12
C GLY A 54 4.27 4.45 13.02
N ASP A 55 3.55 3.48 13.57
CA ASP A 55 2.08 3.43 13.57
C ASP A 55 1.43 3.78 12.20
N PRO A 56 1.88 3.17 11.09
CA PRO A 56 1.30 3.44 9.79
C PRO A 56 -0.17 2.99 9.79
N LYS A 57 -1.07 3.85 9.33
CA LYS A 57 -2.49 3.56 9.23
C LYS A 57 -3.01 4.02 7.88
N LEU A 58 -3.53 3.06 7.11
CA LEU A 58 -4.22 3.31 5.85
C LEU A 58 -5.72 3.24 6.09
N GLU A 59 -6.38 4.39 6.00
CA GLU A 59 -7.83 4.50 6.11
C GLU A 59 -8.46 4.54 4.71
N LEU A 60 -9.20 3.49 4.37
CA LEU A 60 -9.92 3.40 3.09
C LEU A 60 -11.26 4.15 3.18
N HIS A 61 -11.44 5.17 2.34
CA HIS A 61 -12.67 5.95 2.24
C HIS A 61 -13.61 5.41 1.17
N ASN A 62 -13.05 5.00 0.03
CA ASN A 62 -13.83 4.48 -1.09
C ASN A 62 -13.02 3.45 -1.91
N ILE A 63 -13.72 2.48 -2.48
CA ILE A 63 -13.17 1.51 -3.42
C ILE A 63 -14.24 1.15 -4.46
N GLU A 64 -13.93 1.44 -5.72
CA GLU A 64 -14.84 1.23 -6.84
C GLU A 64 -14.15 0.38 -7.91
N TYR A 65 -14.94 -0.50 -8.52
CA TYR A 65 -14.51 -1.36 -9.61
C TYR A 65 -15.18 -0.90 -10.90
N SER A 66 -14.39 -0.62 -11.94
CA SER A 66 -14.88 -0.17 -13.24
C SER A 66 -14.12 -0.88 -14.37
N GLY A 67 -14.76 -1.87 -14.99
CA GLY A 67 -14.16 -2.65 -16.08
C GLY A 67 -12.95 -3.45 -15.61
N ASP A 68 -11.75 -3.06 -16.04
CA ASP A 68 -10.48 -3.67 -15.63
C ASP A 68 -9.70 -2.79 -14.62
N THR A 69 -10.33 -1.73 -14.11
CA THR A 69 -9.71 -0.74 -13.22
C THR A 69 -10.34 -0.77 -11.84
N ILE A 70 -9.51 -0.72 -10.81
CA ILE A 70 -9.92 -0.50 -9.43
C ILE A 70 -9.44 0.88 -9.03
N GLN A 71 -10.37 1.73 -8.59
CA GLN A 71 -10.07 3.05 -8.05
C GLN A 71 -10.28 3.03 -6.54
N THR A 72 -9.28 3.47 -5.80
CA THR A 72 -9.33 3.57 -4.34
C THR A 72 -9.08 5.01 -3.89
N ILE A 73 -9.78 5.42 -2.84
CA ILE A 73 -9.56 6.69 -2.16
C ILE A 73 -9.23 6.36 -0.71
N TRP A 74 -8.03 6.71 -0.27
CA TRP A 74 -7.54 6.40 1.06
C TRP A 74 -6.66 7.51 1.62
N THR A 75 -6.49 7.52 2.93
CA THR A 75 -5.52 8.37 3.64
C THR A 75 -4.51 7.48 4.34
N LEU A 76 -3.23 7.69 4.06
CA LEU A 76 -2.14 7.07 4.80
C LEU A 76 -1.60 8.08 5.80
N SER A 77 -1.62 7.71 7.08
CA SER A 77 -1.00 8.49 8.16
C SER A 77 0.08 7.67 8.84
N TRP A 78 1.14 8.33 9.31
CA TRP A 78 2.24 7.67 10.02
C TRP A 78 3.07 8.64 10.85
N THR A 79 3.87 8.10 11.75
CA THR A 79 4.90 8.81 12.50
C THR A 79 6.25 8.60 11.82
N THR A 80 6.92 9.69 11.41
CA THR A 80 8.24 9.55 10.78
C THR A 80 9.31 9.14 11.81
N PRO A 81 10.40 8.46 11.39
CA PRO A 81 11.47 8.01 12.28
C PRO A 81 12.46 9.13 12.65
N LEU A 82 12.01 10.39 12.67
CA LEU A 82 12.81 11.55 13.05
C LEU A 82 12.70 11.81 14.57
N PRO A 83 13.70 12.44 15.22
CA PRO A 83 13.71 12.63 16.67
C PRO A 83 12.47 13.31 17.25
N TRP A 84 11.85 14.23 16.50
CA TRP A 84 10.65 14.96 16.92
C TRP A 84 9.33 14.27 16.53
N LYS A 85 9.39 13.05 15.97
CA LYS A 85 8.25 12.18 15.65
C LYS A 85 7.04 12.94 15.06
N PRO A 86 7.22 13.72 13.99
CA PRO A 86 6.11 14.42 13.36
C PRO A 86 5.13 13.38 12.80
N ARG A 87 3.84 13.70 12.95
CA ARG A 87 2.76 12.91 12.37
C ARG A 87 2.41 13.47 11.00
N ILE A 88 2.39 12.58 10.01
CA ILE A 88 1.98 12.85 8.63
C ILE A 88 0.59 12.27 8.43
#